data_AF-A0A3A9ENF9-F1
#
_entry.id   AF-A0A3A9ENF9-F1
#
_cell.length_a   1.000
_cell.length_b   1.000
_cell.length_c   1.000
_cell.angle_alpha   90.00
_cell.angle_beta   90.00
_cell.angle_gamma   90.00
#
_symmetry.space_group_name_H-M   'P 1'
#
loop_
_entity.id
_entity.type
_entity.pdbx_description
1 polymer ?
#
loop_
_entity_poly.entity_id
_entity_poly.type
_entity_poly.pdbx_seq_one_letter_code
_entity_poly.pdbx_strand_id
1 'polypeptide(L)'
;MDVLPKQVPNNSKGQFFEVEEYLLNNHRQLCLHYRFASVILKLMCYYPVILFIVNHNKIVKDPSPKMIGDSIYHMMENHGETLNILFSKNVLFVLEESCLTITVYNPSKDMRAIIKKIAKGEGLFWWKPEQS
;
A
#
# COMPACT_ATOMS: atom_id res chain seq x y z
N MET A 1 1.12 13.80 0.19
CA MET A 1 0.71 12.47 -0.28
C MET A 1 0.24 12.68 -1.71
N ASP A 2 0.77 11.97 -2.70
CA ASP A 2 0.35 12.20 -4.07
C ASP A 2 0.00 10.86 -4.73
N VAL A 3 -1.30 10.72 -5.03
CA VAL A 3 -1.88 9.58 -5.76
C VAL A 3 -1.60 9.66 -7.26
N LEU A 4 -0.86 10.67 -7.67
CA LEU A 4 -0.45 10.90 -9.04
C LEU A 4 1.01 10.51 -9.25
N PRO A 5 1.39 10.19 -10.50
CA PRO A 5 2.75 9.74 -10.82
C PRO A 5 3.85 10.79 -10.55
N LYS A 6 3.49 12.03 -10.23
CA LYS A 6 4.38 13.13 -9.89
C LYS A 6 3.68 14.08 -8.94
N GLN A 7 4.46 14.85 -8.19
CA GLN A 7 3.94 15.89 -7.32
C GLN A 7 3.14 16.92 -8.13
N VAL A 8 1.92 17.23 -7.70
CA VAL A 8 1.14 18.34 -8.28
C VAL A 8 1.80 19.68 -7.92
N PRO A 9 2.13 20.53 -8.90
CA PRO A 9 2.67 21.85 -8.61
C PRO A 9 1.68 22.74 -7.85
N ASN A 10 2.19 23.55 -6.91
CA ASN A 10 1.36 24.45 -6.09
C ASN A 10 0.54 25.46 -6.90
N ASN A 11 0.96 25.80 -8.12
CA ASN A 11 0.27 26.71 -9.04
C ASN A 11 -0.62 25.99 -10.07
N SER A 12 -0.87 24.69 -9.87
CA SER A 12 -1.77 23.93 -10.73
C SER A 12 -3.18 24.51 -10.66
N LYS A 13 -3.80 24.75 -11.82
CA LYS A 13 -5.22 25.12 -11.95
C LYS A 13 -6.14 23.91 -12.01
N GLY A 14 -5.61 22.71 -11.76
CA GLY A 14 -6.37 21.46 -11.78
C GLY A 14 -7.15 21.21 -10.49
N GLN A 15 -7.98 20.18 -10.50
CA GLN A 15 -8.92 19.83 -9.43
C GLN A 15 -8.36 18.80 -8.44
N PHE A 16 -7.07 18.93 -8.05
CA PHE A 16 -6.39 17.88 -7.27
C PHE A 16 -7.17 17.49 -6.00
N PHE A 17 -7.53 18.46 -5.17
CA PHE A 17 -8.23 18.21 -3.90
C PHE A 17 -9.61 17.59 -4.10
N GLU A 18 -10.41 18.09 -5.06
CA GLU A 18 -11.74 17.53 -5.36
C GLU A 18 -11.64 16.08 -5.87
N VAL A 19 -10.63 15.77 -6.69
CA VAL A 19 -10.38 14.41 -7.19
C VAL A 19 -9.90 13.48 -6.07
N GLU A 20 -8.99 13.95 -5.22
CA GLU A 20 -8.49 13.20 -4.06
C GLU A 20 -9.65 12.85 -3.11
N GLU A 21 -10.46 13.84 -2.74
CA GLU A 21 -11.64 13.65 -1.91
C GLU A 21 -12.65 12.68 -2.53
N TYR A 22 -12.92 12.80 -3.83
CA TYR A 22 -13.82 11.88 -4.53
C TYR A 22 -13.30 10.43 -4.55
N LEU A 23 -12.00 10.24 -4.76
CA LEU A 23 -11.38 8.92 -4.74
C LEU A 23 -11.39 8.29 -3.35
N LEU A 24 -11.24 9.12 -2.30
CA LEU A 24 -11.35 8.70 -0.92
C LEU A 24 -12.81 8.33 -0.57
N ASN A 25 -13.80 9.11 -0.96
CA ASN A 25 -15.15 8.98 -0.37
C ASN A 25 -16.12 8.07 -1.14
N ASN A 26 -15.79 7.57 -2.33
CA ASN A 26 -16.81 7.00 -3.24
C ASN A 26 -16.70 5.49 -3.54
N HIS A 27 -16.64 4.61 -2.54
CA HIS A 27 -16.55 3.15 -2.70
C HIS A 27 -15.41 2.61 -3.61
N ARG A 28 -14.63 3.49 -4.27
CA ARG A 28 -13.49 3.15 -5.12
C ARG A 28 -12.28 2.69 -4.31
N GLN A 29 -12.28 2.96 -3.01
CA GLN A 29 -11.38 2.31 -2.05
C GLN A 29 -11.46 0.77 -2.17
N LEU A 30 -12.64 0.21 -2.48
CA LEU A 30 -12.79 -1.24 -2.69
C LEU A 30 -11.94 -1.73 -3.88
N CYS A 31 -11.91 -1.01 -4.99
CA CYS A 31 -11.07 -1.42 -6.13
C CYS A 31 -9.56 -1.30 -5.82
N LEU A 32 -9.19 -0.40 -4.92
CA LEU A 32 -7.79 -0.19 -4.54
C LEU A 32 -7.29 -1.28 -3.57
N HIS A 33 -8.13 -1.77 -2.65
CA HIS A 33 -7.75 -2.84 -1.74
C HIS A 33 -7.36 -4.10 -2.50
N TYR A 34 -8.08 -4.46 -3.58
CA TYR A 34 -7.75 -5.64 -4.38
C TYR A 34 -6.35 -5.52 -5.00
N ARG A 35 -5.98 -4.32 -5.46
CA ARG A 35 -4.66 -4.07 -6.03
C ARG A 35 -3.57 -4.12 -4.96
N PHE A 36 -3.81 -3.56 -3.78
CA PHE A 36 -2.87 -3.64 -2.66
C PHE A 36 -2.68 -5.07 -2.19
N ALA A 37 -3.76 -5.82 -1.99
CA ALA A 37 -3.72 -7.24 -1.67
C ALA A 37 -2.94 -8.01 -2.75
N SER A 38 -3.22 -7.80 -4.04
CA SER A 38 -2.48 -8.43 -5.13
C SER A 38 -0.97 -8.15 -5.08
N VAL A 39 -0.55 -6.92 -4.76
CA VAL A 39 0.87 -6.58 -4.60
C VAL A 39 1.50 -7.42 -3.50
N ILE A 40 0.89 -7.43 -2.30
CA ILE A 40 1.41 -8.16 -1.14
C ILE A 40 1.44 -9.66 -1.42
N LEU A 41 0.34 -10.23 -1.93
CA LEU A 41 0.23 -11.65 -2.26
C LEU A 41 1.28 -12.10 -3.27
N LYS A 42 1.55 -11.31 -4.31
CA LYS A 42 2.61 -11.62 -5.29
C LYS A 42 4.00 -11.54 -4.69
N LEU A 43 4.23 -10.62 -3.75
CA LEU A 43 5.51 -10.52 -3.03
C LEU A 43 5.75 -11.70 -2.08
N MET A 44 4.69 -12.27 -1.49
CA MET A 44 4.79 -13.48 -0.66
C MET A 44 5.35 -14.68 -1.44
N CYS A 45 5.21 -14.70 -2.77
CA CYS A 45 5.81 -15.75 -3.61
C CYS A 45 7.35 -15.68 -3.67
N TYR A 46 7.94 -14.52 -3.35
CA TYR A 46 9.38 -14.28 -3.42
C TYR A 46 10.05 -14.17 -2.05
N TYR A 47 9.29 -13.79 -1.02
CA TYR A 47 9.84 -13.38 0.27
C TYR A 47 8.99 -13.88 1.44
N PRO A 48 9.62 -14.29 2.56
CA PRO A 48 8.90 -14.56 3.80
C PRO A 48 8.27 -13.28 4.34
N VAL A 49 7.12 -13.43 4.99
CA VAL A 49 6.28 -12.32 5.44
C VAL A 49 5.87 -12.47 6.91
N ILE A 50 5.83 -11.35 7.62
CA ILE A 50 5.25 -11.23 8.96
C ILE A 50 4.22 -10.10 8.89
N LEU A 51 3.01 -10.38 9.37
CA LEU A 51 1.95 -9.39 9.48
C LEU A 51 1.88 -8.86 10.92
N PHE A 52 1.86 -7.55 11.07
CA PHE A 52 1.58 -6.87 12.33
C PHE A 52 0.34 -6.01 12.18
N ILE A 53 -0.69 -6.34 12.95
CA ILE A 53 -1.94 -5.59 13.02
C ILE A 53 -1.81 -4.66 14.23
N VAL A 54 -1.54 -3.37 13.95
CA VAL A 54 -1.07 -2.41 14.95
C VAL A 54 -2.08 -2.22 16.07
N ASN A 55 -3.33 -1.94 15.71
CA ASN A 55 -4.40 -1.62 16.65
C ASN A 55 -4.75 -2.77 17.60
N HIS A 56 -4.46 -4.01 17.18
CA HIS A 56 -4.72 -5.21 17.96
C HIS A 56 -3.46 -5.77 18.64
N ASN A 57 -2.32 -5.08 18.49
CA ASN A 57 -1.01 -5.53 18.96
C ASN A 57 -0.71 -7.01 18.59
N LYS A 58 -1.14 -7.43 17.40
CA LYS A 58 -1.11 -8.83 16.98
C LYS A 58 -0.03 -9.06 15.92
N ILE A 59 0.91 -9.96 16.22
CA ILE A 59 1.94 -10.41 15.29
C ILE A 59 1.56 -11.79 14.77
N VAL A 60 1.60 -11.96 13.45
CA VAL A 60 1.38 -13.24 12.78
C VAL A 60 2.58 -13.56 11.89
N LYS A 61 3.27 -14.64 12.20
CA LYS A 61 4.35 -15.18 11.37
C LYS A 61 3.74 -16.08 10.29
N ASP A 62 4.28 -15.99 9.07
CA ASP A 62 3.84 -16.77 7.92
C ASP A 62 2.32 -16.73 7.69
N PRO A 63 1.72 -15.53 7.57
CA PRO A 63 0.30 -15.37 7.35
C PRO A 63 -0.16 -16.09 6.07
N SER A 64 -1.35 -16.70 6.11
CA SER A 64 -1.95 -17.29 4.92
C SER A 64 -2.35 -16.20 3.91
N PRO A 65 -2.38 -16.49 2.60
CA PRO A 65 -2.88 -15.58 1.58
C PRO A 65 -4.26 -15.00 1.92
N LYS A 66 -5.17 -15.86 2.40
CA LYS A 66 -6.52 -15.44 2.80
C LYS A 66 -6.49 -14.40 3.92
N MET A 67 -5.65 -14.61 4.94
CA MET A 67 -5.54 -13.67 6.05
C MET A 67 -4.99 -12.30 5.62
N ILE A 68 -4.04 -12.26 4.68
CA ILE A 68 -3.57 -10.98 4.11
C ILE A 68 -4.71 -10.26 3.38
N GLY A 69 -5.45 -10.97 2.53
CA GLY A 69 -6.59 -10.40 1.82
C GLY A 69 -7.65 -9.86 2.78
N ASP A 70 -8.05 -10.66 3.76
CA ASP A 70 -9.05 -10.28 4.77
C ASP A 70 -8.57 -9.09 5.61
N SER A 71 -7.30 -9.06 6.04
CA SER A 71 -6.76 -7.93 6.82
C SER A 71 -6.75 -6.63 6.02
N ILE A 72 -6.30 -6.65 4.76
CA ILE A 72 -6.28 -5.45 3.91
C ILE A 72 -7.71 -4.98 3.61
N TYR A 73 -8.65 -5.89 3.42
CA TYR A 73 -10.06 -5.57 3.27
C TYR A 73 -10.63 -4.89 4.53
N HIS A 74 -10.45 -5.51 5.70
CA HIS A 74 -10.94 -4.98 6.97
C HIS A 74 -10.33 -3.62 7.32
N MET A 75 -9.05 -3.40 7.00
CA MET A 75 -8.38 -2.12 7.19
C MET A 75 -9.04 -0.96 6.42
N MET A 76 -9.61 -1.23 5.24
CA MET A 76 -10.28 -0.18 4.45
C MET A 76 -11.76 -0.02 4.80
N GLU A 77 -12.43 -1.08 5.25
CA GLU A 77 -13.86 -1.03 5.63
C GLU A 77 -14.08 -0.57 7.07
N ASN A 78 -13.21 -0.96 8.00
CA ASN A 78 -13.29 -0.59 9.40
C ASN A 78 -12.25 0.51 9.67
N HIS A 79 -12.74 1.75 9.69
CA HIS A 79 -12.01 3.02 9.85
C HIS A 79 -11.05 3.10 11.05
N GLY A 80 -10.00 2.30 11.09
CA GLY A 80 -8.99 2.42 12.14
C GLY A 80 -7.87 1.41 12.17
N GLU A 81 -7.82 0.39 11.32
CA GLU A 81 -6.67 -0.54 11.37
C GLU A 81 -5.48 0.01 10.57
N THR A 82 -4.29 0.00 11.16
CA THR A 82 -3.02 0.16 10.43
C THR A 82 -2.34 -1.20 10.32
N LEU A 83 -1.89 -1.54 9.12
CA LEU A 83 -1.18 -2.78 8.83
C LEU A 83 0.29 -2.52 8.54
N ASN A 84 1.14 -3.20 9.32
CA ASN A 84 2.57 -3.25 9.09
C ASN A 84 2.92 -4.65 8.58
N ILE A 85 3.46 -4.73 7.37
CA ILE A 85 3.83 -5.99 6.73
C ILE A 85 5.34 -6.00 6.54
N LEU A 86 6.01 -6.92 7.22
CA LEU A 86 7.47 -7.05 7.20
C LEU A 86 7.88 -8.17 6.26
N PHE A 87 8.65 -7.83 5.23
CA PHE A 87 9.25 -8.77 4.30
C PHE A 87 10.75 -8.92 4.55
N SER A 88 11.26 -10.16 4.45
CA SER A 88 12.70 -10.48 4.55
C SER A 88 13.40 -9.82 5.76
N LYS A 89 12.67 -9.65 6.86
CA LYS A 89 13.06 -9.05 8.16
C LYS A 89 13.39 -7.55 8.18
N ASN A 90 13.68 -6.92 7.05
CA ASN A 90 14.21 -5.54 7.02
C ASN A 90 13.45 -4.58 6.09
N VAL A 91 12.41 -5.05 5.39
CA VAL A 91 11.61 -4.23 4.48
C VAL A 91 10.20 -4.12 5.01
N LEU A 92 9.81 -2.92 5.43
CA LEU A 92 8.52 -2.66 6.05
C LEU A 92 7.57 -2.01 5.04
N PHE A 93 6.40 -2.60 4.88
CA PHE A 93 5.27 -2.04 4.16
C PHE A 93 4.28 -1.52 5.20
N VAL A 94 3.90 -0.26 5.08
CA VAL A 94 2.92 0.38 5.96
C VAL A 94 1.70 0.72 5.11
N LEU A 95 0.56 0.19 5.52
CA LEU A 95 -0.75 0.49 4.98
C LEU A 95 -1.55 1.17 6.09
N GLU A 96 -1.86 2.44 5.88
CA GLU A 96 -2.65 3.25 6.79
C GLU A 96 -4.08 3.32 6.30
N GLU A 97 -5.00 3.52 7.24
CA GLU A 97 -6.39 3.77 6.94
C GLU A 97 -6.54 5.02 6.04
N SER A 98 -7.56 5.02 5.18
CA SER A 98 -7.88 6.15 4.30
C SER A 98 -6.72 6.64 3.42
N CYS A 99 -5.69 5.79 3.23
CA CYS A 99 -4.53 6.12 2.42
C CYS A 99 -4.61 5.43 1.06
N LEU A 100 -4.42 6.22 0.01
CA LEU A 100 -4.41 5.75 -1.37
C LEU A 100 -3.03 5.23 -1.81
N THR A 101 -2.13 4.96 -0.86
CA THR A 101 -0.75 4.55 -1.12
C THR A 101 -0.27 3.49 -0.12
N ILE A 102 0.72 2.68 -0.53
CA ILE A 102 1.50 1.82 0.35
C ILE A 102 2.88 2.42 0.52
N THR A 103 3.30 2.68 1.77
CA THR A 103 4.64 3.19 2.03
C THR A 103 5.61 2.03 2.27
N VAL A 104 6.74 2.04 1.57
CA VAL A 104 7.74 0.96 1.65
C VAL A 104 9.08 1.50 2.14
N TYR A 105 9.51 0.99 3.29
CA TYR A 105 10.74 1.39 3.96
C TYR A 105 11.86 0.37 3.70
N ASN A 106 13.06 0.90 3.42
CA ASN A 106 14.30 0.14 3.25
C ASN A 106 14.28 -1.01 2.22
N PRO A 107 13.60 -0.91 1.05
CA PRO A 107 13.68 -1.97 0.05
C PRO A 107 15.07 -1.99 -0.61
N SER A 108 15.65 -3.19 -0.73
CA SER A 108 16.85 -3.42 -1.53
C SER A 108 16.62 -3.03 -3.01
N LYS A 109 17.70 -2.86 -3.78
CA LYS A 109 17.59 -2.53 -5.21
C LYS A 109 16.79 -3.58 -5.98
N ASP A 110 17.05 -4.86 -5.71
CA ASP A 110 16.39 -5.98 -6.38
C ASP A 110 14.92 -6.09 -5.99
N MET A 111 14.61 -5.98 -4.69
CA MET A 111 13.23 -6.01 -4.22
C MET A 111 12.44 -4.84 -4.79
N ARG A 112 13.03 -3.64 -4.85
CA ARG A 112 12.41 -2.47 -5.47
C ARG A 112 12.11 -2.70 -6.95
N ALA A 113 12.99 -3.36 -7.70
CA ALA A 113 12.75 -3.69 -9.10
C ALA A 113 11.56 -4.65 -9.26
N ILE A 114 11.43 -5.63 -8.36
CA ILE A 114 10.29 -6.55 -8.34
C ILE A 114 9.00 -5.82 -7.98
N ILE A 115 9.00 -5.01 -6.91
CA ILE A 115 7.83 -4.23 -6.49
C ILE A 115 7.35 -3.33 -7.64
N LYS A 116 8.27 -2.64 -8.34
CA LYS A 116 7.93 -1.79 -9.49
C LYS A 116 7.21 -2.55 -10.60
N LYS A 117 7.67 -3.76 -10.93
CA LYS A 117 7.05 -4.62 -11.96
C LYS A 117 5.66 -5.08 -11.51
N ILE A 118 5.53 -5.52 -10.26
CA ILE A 118 4.26 -5.95 -9.68
C ILE A 118 3.26 -4.79 -9.65
N ALA A 119 3.65 -3.64 -9.10
CA ALA A 119 2.82 -2.44 -9.03
C ALA A 119 2.29 -2.06 -10.42
N LYS A 120 3.18 -2.01 -11.43
CA LYS A 120 2.76 -1.74 -12.82
C LYS A 120 1.73 -2.75 -13.33
N GLY A 121 1.91 -4.04 -13.03
CA GLY A 121 0.96 -5.10 -13.39
C GLY A 121 -0.41 -4.96 -12.72
N GLU A 122 -0.46 -4.38 -11.51
CA GLU A 122 -1.71 -4.09 -10.78
C GLU A 122 -2.32 -2.73 -11.13
N GLY A 123 -1.79 -2.02 -12.12
CA GLY A 123 -2.25 -0.66 -12.46
C GLY A 123 -1.91 0.39 -11.39
N LEU A 124 -0.85 0.13 -10.63
CA LEU A 124 -0.23 1.04 -9.67
C LEU A 124 1.12 1.54 -10.20
N PHE A 125 1.72 2.50 -9.50
CA PHE A 125 3.05 3.01 -9.85
C PHE A 125 3.91 3.17 -8.60
N TRP A 126 5.22 3.13 -8.81
CA TRP A 126 6.19 3.43 -7.77
C TRP A 126 6.50 4.91 -7.79
N TRP A 127 6.22 5.60 -6.70
CA TRP A 127 6.56 6.99 -6.51
C TRP A 127 7.71 7.15 -5.51
N LYS A 128 8.55 8.15 -5.74
CA LYS A 128 9.55 8.61 -4.78
C LYS A 128 9.42 10.14 -4.73
N PRO A 129 9.16 10.75 -3.56
CA PRO A 129 9.27 12.20 -3.46
C PRO A 129 10.70 12.60 -3.82
N GLU A 130 10.84 13.64 -4.64
CA GLU A 130 12.12 14.32 -4.78
C GLU A 130 12.52 14.83 -3.40
N GLN A 131 13.74 14.55 -2.97
CA GLN A 131 14.26 15.13 -1.74
C GLN A 131 14.51 16.60 -2.05
N SER A 132 13.69 17.48 -1.49
CA SER A 132 13.96 18.93 -1.43
C SER A 132 15.22 19.20 -0.62
#